data_AF-A0A1Q9N3R3-F1
#
_entry.id   AF-A0A1Q9N3R3-F1
#
_cell.length_a   1.000
_cell.length_b   1.000
_cell.length_c   1.000
_cell.angle_alpha   90.00
_cell.angle_beta   90.00
_cell.angle_gamma   90.00
#
_symmetry.space_group_name_H-M   'P 1'
#
loop_
_entity.id
_entity.type
_entity.pdbx_description
1 polymer ?
#
loop_
_entity_poly.entity_id
_entity_poly.type
_entity_poly.pdbx_seq_one_letter_code
_entity_poly.pdbx_strand_id
1 'polypeptide(L)'
;MTTLDYTEICNQIASELIKKGWKDIKFSTKLPNSLGTYDVVAKSKGLRKKLLVICIGSDPNDATLASMILNGIEVKSEKFIYLLSGDPRFVESSNIEVITELSQFPSS
;
A
#
# COMPACT_ATOMS: atom_id res chain seq x y z
N MET A 1 -16.52 -7.97 -15.04
CA MET A 1 -15.34 -7.39 -14.34
C MET A 1 -14.66 -8.52 -13.62
N THR A 2 -13.50 -8.93 -14.10
CA THR A 2 -12.64 -9.91 -13.42
C THR A 2 -12.13 -9.25 -12.14
N THR A 3 -12.55 -9.77 -10.98
CA THR A 3 -11.85 -9.55 -9.72
C THR A 3 -10.38 -9.89 -9.97
N LEU A 4 -9.49 -8.89 -9.98
CA LEU A 4 -8.05 -9.16 -9.95
C LEU A 4 -7.80 -10.09 -8.75
N ASP A 5 -7.09 -11.18 -8.98
CA ASP A 5 -6.68 -12.07 -7.90
C ASP A 5 -5.76 -11.27 -6.97
N TYR A 6 -6.21 -11.09 -5.74
CA TYR A 6 -5.45 -10.38 -4.70
C TYR A 6 -4.03 -10.95 -4.56
N THR A 7 -3.87 -12.27 -4.75
CA THR A 7 -2.58 -12.95 -4.73
C THR A 7 -1.66 -12.43 -5.84
N GLU A 8 -2.19 -12.21 -7.03
CA GLU A 8 -1.45 -11.69 -8.16
C GLU A 8 -0.97 -10.25 -7.90
N ILE A 9 -1.85 -9.39 -7.39
CA ILE A 9 -1.50 -8.02 -7.01
C ILE A 9 -0.38 -8.02 -5.96
N CYS A 10 -0.49 -8.86 -4.93
CA CYS A 10 0.55 -8.99 -3.90
C CYS A 10 1.90 -9.39 -4.50
N ASN A 11 1.89 -10.37 -5.41
CA ASN A 11 3.10 -10.81 -6.09
C ASN A 11 3.73 -9.70 -6.95
N GLN A 12 2.91 -8.91 -7.65
CA GLN A 12 3.37 -7.78 -8.44
C GLN A 12 3.98 -6.68 -7.56
N ILE A 13 3.31 -6.30 -6.46
CA ILE A 13 3.83 -5.33 -5.48
C ILE A 13 5.14 -5.85 -4.86
N ALA A 14 5.17 -7.11 -4.42
CA ALA A 14 6.37 -7.72 -3.84
C ALA A 14 7.56 -7.64 -4.80
N SER A 15 7.34 -8.04 -6.07
CA SER A 15 8.35 -8.01 -7.11
C SER A 15 8.91 -6.60 -7.32
N GLU A 16 8.04 -5.59 -7.38
CA GLU A 16 8.46 -4.21 -7.59
C GLU A 16 9.21 -3.63 -6.39
N LEU A 17 8.73 -3.89 -5.17
CA LEU A 17 9.41 -3.47 -3.95
C LEU A 17 10.81 -4.12 -3.80
N ILE A 18 10.95 -5.40 -4.17
CA ILE A 18 12.25 -6.09 -4.19
C ILE A 18 13.22 -5.40 -5.17
N LYS A 19 12.76 -5.08 -6.39
CA LYS A 19 13.58 -4.34 -7.38
C LYS A 19 14.01 -2.97 -6.83
N LYS A 20 13.16 -2.32 -6.06
CA LYS A 20 13.40 -1.02 -5.41
C LYS A 20 14.22 -1.11 -4.11
N GLY A 21 14.71 -2.29 -3.75
CA GLY A 21 15.65 -2.51 -2.64
C GLY A 21 15.00 -2.86 -1.30
N TRP A 22 13.68 -2.98 -1.25
CA TRP A 22 12.95 -3.37 -0.05
C TRP A 22 13.07 -4.87 0.23
N LYS A 23 12.97 -5.23 1.51
CA LYS A 23 13.06 -6.60 2.04
C LYS A 23 12.04 -6.82 3.14
N ASP A 24 11.97 -8.04 3.67
CA ASP A 24 11.06 -8.45 4.74
C ASP A 24 9.60 -8.06 4.46
N ILE A 25 9.19 -8.20 3.20
CA ILE A 25 7.85 -7.83 2.72
C ILE A 25 6.84 -8.78 3.35
N LYS A 26 5.90 -8.21 4.10
CA LYS A 26 4.82 -8.92 4.78
C LYS A 26 3.49 -8.35 4.32
N PHE A 27 2.58 -9.25 4.00
CA PHE A 27 1.20 -8.92 3.67
C PHE A 27 0.33 -9.26 4.88
N SER A 28 -0.47 -8.31 5.31
CA SER A 28 -1.46 -8.45 6.38
C SER A 28 -2.86 -8.47 5.74
N THR A 29 -3.66 -9.46 6.12
CA THR A 29 -5.01 -9.64 5.57
C THR A 29 -6.06 -8.94 6.40
N LYS A 30 -6.87 -8.14 5.69
CA LYS A 30 -8.18 -7.58 6.03
C LYS A 30 -8.36 -7.01 7.44
N LEU A 31 -8.62 -5.71 7.49
CA LEU A 31 -9.30 -5.13 8.63
C LEU A 31 -10.68 -5.78 8.78
N PRO A 32 -11.07 -6.19 10.00
CA PRO A 32 -12.37 -6.78 10.26
C PRO A 32 -13.47 -5.81 9.80
N ASN A 33 -14.39 -6.32 8.97
CA ASN A 33 -15.54 -5.60 8.38
C ASN A 33 -15.27 -4.69 7.15
N SER A 34 -14.06 -4.65 6.59
CA SER A 34 -13.81 -3.95 5.32
C SER A 34 -13.77 -4.92 4.12
N LEU A 35 -14.22 -4.45 2.96
CA LEU A 35 -14.22 -5.25 1.71
C LEU A 35 -12.86 -5.32 1.02
N GLY A 36 -11.89 -4.41 1.24
CA GLY A 36 -10.78 -4.30 0.27
C GLY A 36 -9.42 -3.78 0.74
N THR A 37 -9.23 -3.33 1.99
CA THR A 37 -7.92 -2.81 2.38
C THR A 37 -6.95 -3.91 2.84
N TYR A 38 -5.81 -3.98 2.17
CA TYR A 38 -4.71 -4.88 2.50
C TYR A 38 -3.43 -4.11 2.78
N ASP A 39 -2.71 -4.52 3.83
CA ASP A 39 -1.52 -3.81 4.25
C ASP A 39 -0.28 -4.58 3.80
N VAL A 40 0.62 -3.88 3.12
CA VAL A 40 1.96 -4.35 2.79
C VAL A 40 2.94 -3.60 3.67
N VAL A 41 3.76 -4.33 4.42
CA VAL A 41 4.83 -3.76 5.23
C VAL A 41 6.17 -4.25 4.69
N ALA A 42 7.06 -3.31 4.38
CA ALA A 42 8.40 -3.61 3.86
C ALA A 42 9.48 -2.82 4.60
N LYS A 43 10.70 -3.36 4.63
CA LYS A 43 11.86 -2.75 5.32
C LYS A 43 13.03 -2.53 4.36
N SER A 44 13.73 -1.41 4.51
CA SER A 44 14.90 -1.11 3.67
C SER A 44 16.13 -1.93 4.05
N LYS A 45 17.09 -2.05 3.10
CA LYS A 45 18.40 -2.66 3.34
C LYS A 45 19.36 -1.63 3.96
N GLY A 46 20.16 -2.05 4.94
CA GLY A 46 21.29 -1.27 5.48
C GLY A 46 21.20 -0.98 6.98
N LEU A 47 22.12 -0.14 7.47
CA LEU A 47 22.20 0.24 8.88
C LEU A 47 21.01 1.09 9.35
N ARG A 48 20.46 1.94 8.47
CA ARG A 48 19.25 2.72 8.74
C ARG A 48 18.04 2.03 8.14
N LYS A 49 17.38 1.18 8.93
CA LYS A 49 16.15 0.50 8.53
C LYS A 49 15.01 1.52 8.42
N LYS A 50 14.48 1.69 7.22
CA LYS A 50 13.22 2.38 6.96
C LYS A 50 12.07 1.38 6.95
N LEU A 51 10.88 1.85 7.28
CA LEU A 51 9.65 1.08 7.20
C LEU A 51 8.75 1.72 6.15
N LEU A 52 8.23 0.91 5.24
CA LEU A 52 7.22 1.29 4.26
C LEU A 52 5.94 0.54 4.60
N VAL A 53 4.83 1.27 4.65
CA VAL A 53 3.49 0.73 4.82
C VAL A 53 2.64 1.16 3.63
N ILE A 54 2.04 0.20 2.95
CA ILE A 54 1.18 0.44 1.79
C ILE A 54 -0.17 -0.16 2.09
N CYS A 55 -1.24 0.59 1.87
CA CYS A 55 -2.58 0.02 1.81
C CYS A 55 -3.01 -0.13 0.35
N ILE A 56 -3.63 -1.25 0.00
CA ILE A 56 -4.21 -1.47 -1.32
C ILE A 56 -5.69 -1.11 -1.25
N GLY A 57 -6.12 -0.11 -2.01
CA GLY A 57 -7.52 0.28 -2.15
C GLY A 57 -8.08 -0.22 -3.48
N SER A 58 -9.22 -0.91 -3.44
CA SER A 58 -9.90 -1.43 -4.63
C SER A 58 -10.62 -0.34 -5.44
N ASP A 59 -11.06 0.73 -4.78
CA ASP A 59 -11.71 1.91 -5.36
C ASP A 59 -11.43 3.16 -4.49
N PRO A 60 -11.86 4.37 -4.91
CA PRO A 60 -11.56 5.59 -4.16
C PRO A 60 -12.15 5.64 -2.73
N ASN A 61 -13.27 4.96 -2.48
CA ASN A 61 -13.87 4.91 -1.14
C ASN A 61 -13.04 4.00 -0.22
N ASP A 62 -12.65 2.83 -0.73
CA ASP A 62 -11.76 1.91 -0.01
C ASP A 62 -10.39 2.54 0.26
N ALA A 63 -9.84 3.27 -0.71
CA ALA A 63 -8.62 4.06 -0.53
C ALA A 63 -8.77 5.19 0.50
N THR A 64 -9.94 5.83 0.58
CA THR A 64 -10.23 6.85 1.61
C THR A 64 -10.24 6.22 3.00
N LEU A 65 -10.87 5.05 3.16
CA LEU A 65 -10.83 4.29 4.41
C LEU A 65 -9.39 3.94 4.78
N ALA A 66 -8.63 3.39 3.82
CA ALA A 66 -7.21 3.07 3.98
C ALA A 66 -6.37 4.26 4.48
N SER A 67 -6.66 5.46 3.98
CA SER A 67 -6.04 6.70 4.43
C SER A 67 -6.25 6.95 5.93
N MET A 68 -7.47 6.71 6.44
CA MET A 68 -7.78 6.88 7.86
C MET A 68 -7.00 5.87 8.73
N ILE A 69 -6.88 4.62 8.28
CA ILE A 69 -6.12 3.57 8.98
C ILE A 69 -4.64 3.94 9.04
N LEU A 70 -4.05 4.29 7.90
CA LEU A 70 -2.64 4.66 7.82
C LEU A 70 -2.30 5.89 8.66
N ASN A 71 -3.22 6.86 8.74
CA ASN A 71 -3.05 8.03 9.59
C ASN A 71 -3.03 7.67 11.09
N GLY A 72 -3.72 6.61 11.51
CA GLY A 72 -3.66 6.08 12.87
C GLY A 72 -2.37 5.35 13.26
N ILE A 73 -1.50 5.03 12.30
CA ILE A 73 -0.23 4.33 12.58
C ILE A 73 0.80 5.35 13.12
N GLU A 74 1.11 5.27 14.41
CA GLU A 74 2.10 6.17 15.06
C GLU A 74 3.55 5.82 14.74
N VAL A 75 3.81 4.61 14.22
CA VAL A 75 5.15 4.17 13.86
C VAL A 75 5.70 5.03 12.72
N LYS A 76 6.92 5.54 12.90
CA LYS A 76 7.62 6.30 11.85
C LYS A 76 7.86 5.42 10.62
N SER A 77 7.05 5.63 9.59
CA SER A 77 7.11 4.92 8.31
C SER A 77 6.78 5.84 7.14
N GLU A 78 7.27 5.47 5.96
CA GLU A 78 6.73 5.98 4.70
C GLU A 78 5.38 5.29 4.44
N LYS A 79 4.37 6.04 4.01
CA LYS A 79 2.97 5.56 3.91
C LYS A 79 2.41 5.89 2.54
N PHE A 80 1.84 4.88 1.88
CA PHE A 80 1.27 5.02 0.54
C PHE A 80 -0.06 4.27 0.43
N ILE A 81 -0.90 4.71 -0.48
CA ILE A 81 -2.09 3.97 -0.91
C ILE A 81 -1.90 3.58 -2.36
N TYR A 82 -2.02 2.30 -2.68
CA TYR A 82 -2.06 1.80 -4.05
C TYR A 82 -3.52 1.60 -4.47
N LEU A 83 -3.99 2.44 -5.40
CA LEU A 83 -5.35 2.43 -5.91
C LEU A 83 -5.44 1.55 -7.15
N LEU A 84 -6.19 0.45 -7.05
CA LEU A 84 -6.35 -0.52 -8.15
C LEU A 84 -7.26 -0.02 -9.27
N SER A 85 -8.26 0.79 -8.93
CA SER A 85 -9.28 1.24 -9.87
C SER A 85 -9.86 2.58 -9.43
N GLY A 86 -10.34 3.36 -10.40
CA GLY A 86 -10.90 4.68 -10.16
C GLY A 86 -9.87 5.79 -10.24
N ASP A 87 -10.31 7.00 -9.95
CA ASP A 87 -9.52 8.21 -10.08
C ASP A 87 -8.99 8.64 -8.69
N PRO A 88 -7.67 8.81 -8.52
CA PRO A 88 -7.07 9.18 -7.24
C PRO A 88 -7.54 10.54 -6.73
N ARG A 89 -8.09 11.42 -7.59
CA ARG A 89 -8.64 12.72 -7.18
C ARG A 89 -9.89 12.61 -6.30
N PHE A 90 -10.55 11.45 -6.28
CA PHE A 90 -11.69 11.19 -5.40
C PHE A 90 -11.28 10.53 -4.08
N VAL A 91 -9.98 10.32 -3.84
CA VAL A 91 -9.49 9.77 -2.58
C VAL A 91 -9.26 10.90 -1.60
N GLU A 92 -9.98 10.89 -0.49
CA GLU A 92 -9.71 11.81 0.62
C GLU A 92 -8.55 11.25 1.46
N SER A 93 -7.32 11.63 1.09
CA SER A 93 -6.12 11.31 1.87
C SER A 93 -5.43 12.57 2.37
N SER A 94 -5.22 12.65 3.69
CA SER A 94 -4.39 13.69 4.31
C SER A 94 -3.00 13.10 4.57
N ASN A 95 -1.94 13.75 4.06
CA ASN A 95 -0.53 13.39 4.32
C ASN A 95 -0.10 11.98 3.87
N ILE A 96 -0.88 11.33 3.01
CA ILE A 96 -0.57 10.02 2.44
C ILE A 96 -0.68 10.11 0.93
N GLU A 97 0.39 9.70 0.25
CA GLU A 97 0.44 9.69 -1.20
C GLU A 97 -0.38 8.53 -1.77
N VAL A 98 -1.22 8.84 -2.75
CA VAL A 98 -2.01 7.87 -3.50
C VAL A 98 -1.33 7.64 -4.84
N ILE A 99 -1.00 6.39 -5.13
CA ILE A 99 -0.36 5.96 -6.37
C ILE A 99 -1.28 5.00 -7.12
N THR A 100 -1.19 5.02 -8.43
CA THR A 100 -1.98 4.16 -9.34
C THR A 100 -1.10 3.22 -10.15
N GLU A 101 0.22 3.41 -10.12
CA GLU A 101 1.19 2.58 -10.81
C GLU A 101 2.25 2.05 -9.85
N LEU A 102 2.62 0.76 -10.00
CA LEU A 102 3.65 0.13 -9.17
C LEU A 102 5.02 0.83 -9.30
N SER A 103 5.29 1.45 -10.45
CA SER A 103 6.51 2.22 -10.74
C SER A 103 6.71 3.39 -9.77
N GLN A 104 5.63 3.93 -9.19
CA GLN A 104 5.63 5.09 -8.30
C GLN A 104 6.07 4.75 -6.86
N PHE A 105 6.23 3.47 -6.50
CA PHE A 105 6.75 3.12 -5.18
C PHE A 105 8.15 3.74 -4.94
N PRO A 106 8.46 4.14 -3.69
CA PRO A 106 9.76 4.70 -3.37
C PRO A 106 10.86 3.64 -3.40
N SER A 107 12.10 4.07 -3.60
CA SER A 107 13.29 3.24 -3.39
C SER A 107 13.69 3.21 -1.91
N SER A 108 14.25 2.08 -1.46
CA SER A 108 14.58 1.83 -0.06
C SER A 108 15.71 2.71 0.49
#